data_AF-X1EVM1-F1
#
_entry.id   AF-X1EVM1-F1
#
_cell.length_a   1.000
_cell.length_b   1.000
_cell.length_c   1.000
_cell.angle_alpha   90.00
_cell.angle_beta   90.00
_cell.angle_gamma   90.00
#
_symmetry.space_group_name_H-M   'P 1'
#
loop_
_entity.id
_entity.type
_entity.pdbx_description
1 polymer ?
#
loop_
_entity_poly.entity_id
_entity_poly.type
_entity_poly.pdbx_seq_one_letter_code
_entity_poly.pdbx_strand_id
1 'polypeptide(L)' 'QQEPEQVHIQAILLGSEKEAQDVRARLDAGEDFTALAEELSQHEATKESGGDFDWLSPENVAMARSLIAKPNSRAY' A
#
# COMPACT_ATOMS: atom_id res chain seq x y z
N GLN A 1 -19.09 -20.03 14.69
CA GLN A 1 -17.86 -19.25 14.98
C GLN A 1 -17.51 -18.59 13.66
N GLN A 2 -17.60 -17.26 13.56
CA GLN A 2 -17.07 -16.56 12.40
C GLN A 2 -15.60 -16.34 12.71
N GLU A 3 -14.70 -16.88 11.89
CA GLU A 3 -13.30 -16.49 11.98
C GLU A 3 -13.23 -14.98 11.74
N PRO A 4 -12.38 -14.24 12.47
CA PRO A 4 -12.26 -12.81 12.24
C PRO A 4 -11.90 -12.63 10.76
N GLU A 5 -12.73 -11.87 10.04
CA GLU A 5 -12.42 -11.49 8.67
C GLU A 5 -11.00 -10.90 8.70
N GLN A 6 -10.11 -11.43 7.88
CA GLN A 6 -8.76 -10.92 7.71
C GLN A 6 -8.60 -10.59 6.25
N VAL A 7 -7.95 -9.47 5.95
CA VAL A 7 -7.67 -9.05 4.58
C VAL A 7 -6.19 -8.86 4.42
N HIS A 8 -5.69 -9.33 3.29
CA HIS A 8 -4.31 -9.14 2.88
C HIS A 8 -4.18 -7.82 2.13
N ILE A 9 -3.26 -6.95 2.55
CA ILE A 9 -3.06 -5.65 1.91
C ILE A 9 -1.65 -5.56 1.35
N GLN A 10 -1.57 -5.08 0.12
CA GLN A 10 -0.34 -4.61 -0.49
C GLN A 10 -0.47 -3.13 -0.85
N ALA A 11 0.58 -2.35 -0.66
CA ALA A 11 0.60 -0.93 -0.98
C ALA A 11 1.96 -0.46 -1.50
N ILE A 12 1.94 0.45 -2.46
CA ILE A 12 3.12 1.12 -3.01
C ILE A 12 3.04 2.60 -2.65
N LEU A 13 3.92 3.06 -1.76
CA LEU A 13 4.09 4.49 -1.49
C LEU A 13 4.94 5.14 -2.59
N LEU A 14 4.46 6.24 -3.17
CA LEU A 14 5.12 6.98 -4.25
C LEU A 14 5.18 8.47 -3.90
N GLY A 15 6.06 9.21 -4.57
CA GLY A 15 6.32 10.63 -4.27
C GLY A 15 5.28 11.57 -4.87
N SER A 16 4.49 11.11 -5.83
CA SER A 16 3.47 11.94 -6.48
C SER A 16 2.28 11.16 -7.02
N GLU A 17 1.16 11.85 -7.25
CA GLU A 17 0.00 11.29 -7.92
C GLU A 17 0.33 10.84 -9.35
N LYS A 18 1.21 11.58 -10.06
CA LYS A 18 1.62 11.20 -11.41
C LYS A 18 2.34 9.85 -11.41
N GLU A 19 3.29 9.64 -10.50
CA GLU A 19 3.95 8.33 -10.36
C GLU A 19 2.94 7.23 -10.04
N ALA A 20 1.95 7.50 -9.17
CA ALA A 20 0.90 6.53 -8.87
C ALA A 20 0.03 6.19 -10.09
N GLN A 21 -0.28 7.17 -10.94
CA GLN A 21 -1.00 6.94 -12.19
C GLN A 21 -0.16 6.12 -13.19
N ASP A 22 1.14 6.42 -13.29
CA ASP A 22 2.05 5.70 -14.18
C ASP A 22 2.22 4.23 -13.72
N VAL A 23 2.38 3.98 -12.40
CA VAL A 23 2.40 2.62 -11.82
C VAL A 23 1.07 1.90 -12.01
N ARG A 24 -0.06 2.59 -11.84
CA ARG A 24 -1.39 2.01 -12.09
C ARG A 24 -1.54 1.57 -13.55
N ALA A 25 -1.05 2.36 -14.51
CA ALA A 25 -1.08 1.98 -15.92
C ALA A 25 -0.22 0.74 -16.22
N ARG A 26 0.95 0.60 -15.56
CA ARG A 26 1.80 -0.60 -15.63
C ARG A 26 1.09 -1.84 -15.07
N LEU A 27 0.42 -1.69 -13.93
CA LEU A 27 -0.42 -2.76 -13.33
C LEU A 27 -1.58 -3.16 -14.24
N ASP A 28 -2.28 -2.19 -14.83
CA ASP A 28 -3.37 -2.45 -15.78
C ASP A 28 -2.86 -3.14 -17.06
N ALA A 29 -1.58 -2.97 -17.42
CA ALA A 29 -0.92 -3.67 -18.51
C ALA A 29 -0.46 -5.11 -18.13
N GLY A 30 -0.62 -5.52 -16.88
CA GLY A 30 -0.29 -6.85 -16.38
C GLY A 30 1.11 -6.99 -15.79
N GLU A 31 1.78 -5.89 -15.45
CA GLU A 31 3.02 -5.95 -14.68
C GLU A 31 2.76 -6.43 -13.24
N ASP A 32 3.77 -7.06 -12.65
CA ASP A 32 3.71 -7.63 -11.31
C ASP A 32 3.74 -6.54 -10.22
N PHE A 33 2.81 -6.62 -9.27
CA PHE A 33 2.70 -5.63 -8.20
C PHE A 33 3.90 -5.65 -7.26
N THR A 34 4.35 -6.85 -6.88
CA THR A 34 5.49 -7.03 -5.96
C THR A 34 6.77 -6.46 -6.58
N ALA A 35 7.02 -6.71 -7.86
CA ALA A 35 8.15 -6.15 -8.59
C ALA A 35 8.10 -4.61 -8.64
N LEU A 36 6.93 -4.03 -8.93
CA LEU A 36 6.75 -2.57 -8.93
C LEU A 36 6.93 -1.96 -7.54
N ALA A 37 6.49 -2.65 -6.50
CA ALA A 37 6.67 -2.23 -5.12
C ALA A 37 8.15 -2.25 -4.70
N GLU A 38 8.88 -3.32 -5.01
CA GLU A 38 10.32 -3.46 -4.77
C GLU A 38 11.14 -2.43 -5.54
N GLU A 39 10.75 -2.09 -6.76
CA GLU A 39 11.43 -1.10 -7.60
C GLU A 39 11.16 0.33 -7.10
N LEU A 40 9.88 0.69 -7.04
CA LEU A 40 9.45 2.09 -7.00
C LEU A 40 8.98 2.55 -5.63
N SER A 41 8.63 1.64 -4.72
CA SER A 41 8.08 2.07 -3.44
C SER A 41 9.09 2.88 -2.63
N GLN A 42 8.61 3.92 -1.98
CA GLN A 42 9.33 4.73 -1.01
C GLN A 42 9.09 4.22 0.43
N HIS A 43 8.25 3.19 0.62
CA HIS A 43 7.98 2.63 1.94
C HIS A 43 9.05 1.59 2.30
N GLU A 44 10.19 2.03 2.86
CA GLU A 44 11.34 1.17 3.15
C GLU A 44 10.99 -0.11 3.92
N ALA A 45 10.05 -0.03 4.86
CA ALA A 45 9.68 -1.16 5.72
C ALA A 45 8.98 -2.32 4.99
N THR A 46 8.31 -2.06 3.86
CA THR A 46 7.62 -3.11 3.08
C THR A 46 8.13 -3.22 1.65
N LYS A 47 9.01 -2.33 1.22
CA LYS A 47 9.58 -2.30 -0.13
C LYS A 47 10.19 -3.65 -0.52
N GLU A 48 11.06 -4.21 0.31
CA GLU A 48 11.72 -5.50 0.05
C GLU A 48 10.78 -6.71 0.19
N SER A 49 9.55 -6.51 0.63
CA SER A 49 8.50 -7.52 0.71
C SER A 49 7.38 -7.25 -0.28
N GLY A 50 7.64 -6.50 -1.36
CA GLY A 50 6.64 -6.24 -2.40
C GLY A 50 5.48 -5.35 -1.95
N GLY A 51 5.68 -4.52 -0.93
CA GLY A 51 4.64 -3.66 -0.38
C GLY A 51 3.63 -4.39 0.52
N ASP A 52 3.95 -5.60 1.00
CA ASP A 52 3.09 -6.45 1.80
C ASP A 52 2.96 -5.96 3.26
N PHE A 53 1.72 -5.81 3.75
CA PHE A 53 1.38 -5.42 5.13
C PHE A 53 0.81 -6.59 5.97
N ASP A 54 0.98 -7.82 5.47
CA ASP A 54 0.46 -9.05 6.05
C ASP A 54 -1.09 -9.06 6.16
N TRP A 55 -1.63 -10.10 6.78
CA TRP A 55 -3.05 -10.22 7.07
C TRP A 55 -3.46 -9.28 8.20
N LEU A 56 -4.34 -8.33 7.88
CA LEU A 56 -4.87 -7.36 8.82
C LEU A 56 -6.32 -7.64 9.15
N SER A 57 -6.70 -7.46 10.41
CA SER A 57 -8.11 -7.40 10.82
C SER A 57 -8.77 -6.13 10.28
N PRO A 58 -10.09 -6.11 10.01
CA PRO A 58 -10.84 -4.98 9.49
C PRO A 58 -10.64 -3.67 10.29
N GLU A 59 -10.47 -3.78 11.61
CA GLU A 59 -10.12 -2.66 12.49
C GLU A 59 -8.74 -2.07 12.15
N ASN A 60 -7.73 -2.92 11.93
CA ASN A 60 -6.38 -2.52 11.56
C ASN A 60 -6.34 -1.93 10.14
N VAL A 61 -7.18 -2.44 9.24
CA VAL A 61 -7.36 -1.91 7.87
C VAL A 61 -7.90 -0.49 7.91
N ALA A 62 -8.92 -0.22 8.74
CA ALA A 62 -9.47 1.11 8.89
C ALA A 62 -8.42 2.11 9.39
N MET A 63 -7.56 1.68 10.33
CA MET A 63 -6.42 2.48 10.78
C MET A 63 -5.38 2.72 9.68
N ALA A 64 -5.00 1.68 8.93
CA ALA A 64 -4.04 1.80 7.82
C ALA A 64 -4.54 2.75 6.73
N ARG A 65 -5.83 2.66 6.34
CA ARG A 65 -6.46 3.60 5.40
C ARG A 65 -6.41 5.04 5.92
N SER A 66 -6.60 5.25 7.22
CA SER A 66 -6.51 6.60 7.81
C SER A 66 -5.08 7.14 7.80
N LEU A 67 -4.04 6.30 7.85
CA LEU A 67 -2.65 6.75 7.78
C LEU A 67 -2.24 7.10 6.34
N ILE A 68 -2.69 6.32 5.37
CA ILE A 68 -2.43 6.55 3.93
C ILE A 68 -3.20 7.79 3.43
N ALA A 69 -4.44 8.00 3.89
CA ALA A 69 -5.31 9.07 3.41
C ALA A 69 -5.07 10.44 4.06
N LYS A 70 -4.16 10.56 5.02
CA LYS A 70 -3.83 11.86 5.65
C LYS A 70 -2.56 12.44 5.03
N PRO A 71 -2.66 13.38 4.08
CA PRO A 71 -1.52 14.18 3.69
C PRO A 71 -1.16 15.08 4.86
N ASN A 72 -0.09 14.72 5.59
CA ASN A 72 0.70 15.62 6.42
C ASN A 72 -0.12 16.57 7.33
N SER A 73 -0.82 16.06 8.35
CA SER A 73 -1.29 16.92 9.45
C SER A 73 -0.13 17.23 10.40
N ARG A 74 0.77 18.11 9.97
CA ARG A 74 1.76 18.75 10.84
C ARG A 74 1.21 20.10 11.29
N ALA A 75 0.48 20.08 12.41
CA ALA A 75 0.18 21.20 13.33
C ALA A 75 -0.65 20.54 14.45
N TYR A 76 -0.19 20.44 15.69
CA TYR A 76 0.34 21.48 16.57
C TYR A 76 1.50 20.96 17.44
#